data_AF-A0A7J4RPF3-F1
#
_entry.id   AF-A0A7J4RPF3-F1
#
_cell.length_a   1.000
_cell.length_b   1.000
_cell.length_c   1.000
_cell.angle_alpha   90.00
_cell.angle_beta   90.00
_cell.angle_gamma   90.00
#
_symmetry.space_group_name_H-M   'P 1'
#
loop_
_entity.id
_entity.type
_entity.pdbx_description
1 polymer ?
#
loop_
_entity_poly.entity_id
_entity_poly.type
_entity_poly.pdbx_seq_one_letter_code
_entity_poly.pdbx_strand_id
1 'polypeptide(L)'
;MSELWVERHRPSTVGDIKGQKQVVDRLKAYAGNRSFPHLMFAGPPGTGKTTAAIALAKDVFGDDYRRNLLEMNASDERKLESIRTKVKQFARTAPVP
;
A
#
# COMPACT_ATOMS: atom_id res chain seq x y z
N MET A 1 3.46 26.95 1.72
CA MET A 1 4.57 25.99 1.77
C MET A 1 4.72 25.36 0.39
N SER A 2 5.91 25.33 -0.19
CA SER A 2 6.12 24.64 -1.48
C SER A 2 6.06 23.13 -1.25
N GLU A 3 5.12 22.45 -1.90
CA GLU A 3 5.02 21.00 -1.87
C GLU A 3 6.16 20.35 -2.65
N LEU A 4 6.75 19.29 -2.10
CA LEU A 4 7.80 18.54 -2.79
C LEU A 4 7.20 17.85 -4.02
N TRP A 5 7.84 18.00 -5.18
CA TRP A 5 7.35 17.41 -6.45
C TRP A 5 7.18 15.90 -6.37
N VAL A 6 8.02 15.22 -5.58
CA VAL A 6 7.94 13.76 -5.37
C VAL A 6 6.65 13.34 -4.70
N GLU A 7 6.09 14.16 -3.80
CA GLU A 7 4.80 13.89 -3.16
C GLU A 7 3.65 14.33 -4.06
N ARG A 8 3.78 15.51 -4.66
CA ARG A 8 2.78 16.05 -5.59
C ARG A 8 2.50 15.12 -6.77
N HIS A 9 3.53 14.46 -7.30
CA HIS A 9 3.43 13.55 -8.44
C HIS A 9 3.47 12.07 -8.04
N ARG A 10 3.30 11.76 -6.75
CA ARG A 10 3.22 10.37 -6.29
C ARG A 10 2.01 9.68 -6.96
N PRO A 11 2.20 8.56 -7.67
CA PRO A 11 1.10 7.78 -8.26
C PRO A 11 -0.01 7.51 -7.25
N SER A 12 -1.26 7.78 -7.65
CA SER A 12 -2.43 7.59 -6.79
C SER A 12 -3.09 6.23 -7.00
N THR A 13 -3.04 5.72 -8.23
CA THR A 13 -3.55 4.40 -8.61
C THR A 13 -2.42 3.51 -9.13
N VAL A 14 -2.63 2.20 -9.17
CA VAL A 14 -1.67 1.26 -9.76
C VAL A 14 -1.43 1.60 -11.23
N GLY A 15 -2.45 2.13 -11.93
CA GLY A 15 -2.34 2.55 -13.33
C GLY A 15 -1.44 3.74 -13.59
N ASP A 16 -1.21 4.59 -12.59
CA ASP A 16 -0.35 5.77 -12.71
C ASP A 16 1.15 5.41 -12.65
N ILE A 17 1.48 4.23 -12.11
CA ILE A 17 2.86 3.75 -11.97
C ILE A 17 3.47 3.53 -13.36
N LYS A 18 4.64 4.12 -13.59
CA LYS A 18 5.39 3.98 -14.84
C LYS A 18 6.49 2.93 -14.71
N GLY A 19 6.63 2.10 -15.73
CA GLY A 19 7.56 0.95 -15.75
C GLY A 19 6.97 -0.31 -15.10
N GLN A 20 7.80 -1.35 -14.97
CA GLN A 20 7.44 -2.62 -14.30
C GLN A 20 6.12 -3.24 -14.80
N LYS A 21 5.89 -3.23 -16.13
CA LYS A 21 4.61 -3.58 -16.76
C LYS A 21 3.98 -4.86 -16.19
N GLN A 22 4.75 -5.94 -16.04
CA GLN A 22 4.24 -7.21 -15.51
C GLN A 22 3.72 -7.09 -14.07
N VAL A 23 4.38 -6.30 -13.22
CA VAL A 23 3.95 -6.05 -11.84
C VAL A 23 2.68 -5.22 -11.84
N VAL A 24 2.66 -4.13 -12.60
CA VAL A 24 1.49 -3.24 -12.73
C VAL A 24 0.27 -4.01 -13.23
N ASP A 25 0.43 -4.85 -14.25
CA ASP A 25 -0.67 -5.65 -14.82
C ASP A 25 -1.22 -6.66 -13.79
N ARG A 26 -0.35 -7.31 -13.01
CA ARG A 26 -0.78 -8.21 -11.92
C ARG A 26 -1.52 -7.46 -10.81
N LEU A 27 -0.99 -6.32 -10.37
CA LEU A 27 -1.62 -5.49 -9.34
C LEU A 27 -2.98 -4.95 -9.80
N LYS A 28 -3.14 -4.59 -11.08
CA LYS A 28 -4.44 -4.22 -11.65
C LYS A 28 -5.43 -5.37 -11.62
N ALA A 29 -4.99 -6.59 -11.96
CA ALA A 29 -5.86 -7.77 -11.87
C ALA A 29 -6.33 -8.03 -10.43
N TYR A 30 -5.43 -7.89 -9.46
CA TYR A 30 -5.77 -7.98 -8.04
C TYR A 30 -6.76 -6.92 -7.58
N ALA A 31 -6.56 -5.66 -8.01
CA ALA A 31 -7.48 -4.58 -7.70
C ALA A 31 -8.88 -4.84 -8.28
N GLY A 32 -8.97 -5.24 -9.55
CA GLY A 32 -10.23 -5.56 -10.22
C GLY A 32 -10.98 -6.71 -9.56
N ASN A 33 -10.27 -7.71 -9.05
CA ASN A 33 -10.87 -8.84 -8.32
C ASN A 33 -11.14 -8.53 -6.83
N ARG A 34 -10.72 -7.36 -6.33
CA ARG A 34 -10.72 -6.98 -4.90
C ARG A 34 -10.15 -8.09 -3.99
N SER A 35 -9.16 -8.82 -4.49
CA SER A 35 -8.56 -9.97 -3.82
C SER A 35 -7.11 -10.14 -4.26
N PHE A 36 -6.23 -10.32 -3.27
CA PHE A 36 -4.80 -10.50 -3.47
C PHE A 36 -4.19 -11.30 -2.31
N PRO A 37 -3.11 -12.06 -2.57
CA PRO A 37 -2.38 -12.75 -1.52
C PRO A 37 -1.56 -11.76 -0.68
N HIS A 38 -0.87 -12.25 0.35
CA HIS A 38 0.20 -11.46 0.98
C HIS A 38 1.32 -11.18 -0.04
N LEU A 39 1.75 -9.91 -0.09
CA LEU A 39 2.73 -9.44 -1.07
C LEU A 39 4.00 -8.94 -0.37
N MET A 40 5.16 -9.22 -0.98
CA MET A 40 6.44 -8.65 -0.60
C MET A 40 6.98 -7.82 -1.77
N PHE A 41 7.07 -6.50 -1.59
CA PHE A 41 7.66 -5.60 -2.57
C PHE A 41 9.16 -5.44 -2.30
N ALA A 42 10.00 -5.90 -3.22
CA ALA A 42 11.46 -5.83 -3.10
C ALA A 42 12.08 -5.11 -4.31
N GLY A 43 13.16 -4.37 -4.08
CA GLY A 43 13.88 -3.62 -5.12
C GLY A 43 14.59 -2.36 -4.62
N PRO A 44 15.38 -1.70 -5.47
CA PRO A 44 16.16 -0.49 -5.14
C PRO A 44 15.33 0.65 -4.55
N PRO A 45 15.92 1.60 -3.81
CA PRO A 45 15.22 2.80 -3.34
C PRO A 45 14.62 3.61 -4.51
N GLY A 46 13.49 4.27 -4.29
CA GLY A 46 12.85 5.13 -5.31
C GLY A 46 12.08 4.39 -6.43
N THR A 47 11.95 3.06 -6.37
CA THR A 47 11.27 2.26 -7.42
C THR A 47 9.75 2.12 -7.25
N GLY A 48 9.14 2.87 -6.33
CA GLY A 48 7.68 2.88 -6.16
C GLY A 48 7.09 1.74 -5.32
N LYS A 49 7.89 1.03 -4.50
CA LYS A 49 7.41 -0.07 -3.63
C LYS A 49 6.29 0.35 -2.67
N THR A 50 6.55 1.37 -1.84
CA THR A 50 5.57 1.91 -0.89
C THR A 50 4.36 2.48 -1.63
N THR A 51 4.61 3.21 -2.72
CA THR A 51 3.56 3.73 -3.60
C THR A 51 2.67 2.62 -4.15
N ALA A 52 3.22 1.49 -4.61
CA ALA A 52 2.46 0.38 -5.15
C ALA A 52 1.54 -0.27 -4.10
N ALA A 53 2.01 -0.41 -2.86
CA ALA A 53 1.18 -0.93 -1.77
C ALA A 53 -0.01 -0.01 -1.45
N ILE A 54 0.25 1.30 -1.34
CA ILE A 54 -0.79 2.30 -1.05
C ILE A 54 -1.77 2.43 -2.23
N ALA A 55 -1.27 2.47 -3.46
CA ALA A 55 -2.07 2.55 -4.66
C ALA A 55 -2.97 1.32 -4.84
N LEU A 56 -2.46 0.11 -4.58
CA LEU A 56 -3.28 -1.10 -4.57
C LEU A 56 -4.40 -1.02 -3.53
N ALA A 57 -4.09 -0.57 -2.31
CA ALA A 57 -5.11 -0.40 -1.26
C ALA A 57 -6.18 0.61 -1.70
N LYS A 58 -5.79 1.73 -2.31
CA LYS A 58 -6.72 2.72 -2.85
C LYS A 58 -7.60 2.15 -3.96
N ASP A 59 -7.02 1.41 -4.90
CA ASP A 59 -7.77 0.81 -6.01
C ASP A 59 -8.75 -0.29 -5.54
N VAL A 60 -8.48 -0.94 -4.39
CA VAL A 60 -9.36 -2.00 -3.83
C VAL A 60 -10.46 -1.44 -2.92
N PHE A 61 -10.13 -0.45 -2.09
CA PHE A 61 -10.99 0.07 -1.01
C PHE A 61 -11.54 1.47 -1.27
N GLY A 62 -11.17 2.11 -2.39
CA GLY A 62 -11.69 3.42 -2.78
C GLY A 62 -11.16 4.58 -1.91
N ASP A 63 -11.95 5.65 -1.80
CA ASP A 63 -11.52 6.89 -1.15
C ASP A 63 -11.27 6.72 0.36
N ASP A 64 -11.98 5.78 1.00
CA ASP A 64 -11.85 5.46 2.42
C ASP A 64 -10.80 4.37 2.72
N TYR A 65 -9.91 4.07 1.76
CA TYR A 65 -8.90 3.00 1.90
C TYR A 65 -8.04 3.08 3.16
N ARG A 66 -7.86 4.28 3.74
CA ARG A 66 -7.09 4.48 4.97
C ARG A 66 -7.67 3.72 6.16
N ARG A 67 -8.98 3.45 6.18
CA ARG A 67 -9.63 2.63 7.21
C ARG A 67 -9.22 1.16 7.12
N ASN A 68 -8.82 0.73 5.93
CA ASN A 68 -8.41 -0.63 5.59
C ASN A 68 -6.88 -0.77 5.43
N LEU A 69 -6.11 0.26 5.81
CA LEU A 69 -4.65 0.28 5.70
C LEU A 69 -3.99 0.57 7.05
N LEU A 70 -3.22 -0.38 7.55
CA LEU A 70 -2.27 -0.17 8.63
C LEU A 70 -0.86 -0.04 8.03
N GLU A 71 -0.35 1.19 7.98
CA GLU A 71 1.05 1.45 7.62
C GLU A 71 1.90 1.46 8.88
N MET A 72 2.98 0.67 8.91
CA MET A 72 3.97 0.66 9.98
C MET A 72 5.36 0.78 9.39
N ASN A 73 6.11 1.78 9.85
CA ASN A 73 7.52 1.93 9.48
C ASN A 73 8.41 1.22 10.51
N ALA A 74 9.38 0.45 10.02
CA ALA A 74 10.35 -0.25 10.85
C ALA A 74 11.28 0.67 11.65
N SER A 75 11.44 1.95 11.27
CA SER A 75 12.21 2.92 12.08
C SER A 75 11.51 3.28 13.39
N ASP A 76 10.18 3.32 13.36
CA ASP A 76 9.35 3.91 14.41
C ASP A 76 8.76 2.81 15.29
N GLU A 77 8.40 1.67 14.70
CA GLU A 77 7.69 0.57 15.37
C GLU A 77 8.56 -0.69 15.49
N ARG A 78 9.65 -0.59 16.26
CA ARG A 78 10.63 -1.68 16.44
C ARG A 78 10.30 -2.71 17.53
N LYS A 79 9.28 -2.45 18.36
CA LYS A 79 8.97 -3.28 19.52
C LYS A 79 8.09 -4.45 19.12
N LEU A 80 8.42 -5.64 19.61
CA LEU A 80 7.61 -6.85 19.42
C LEU A 80 6.17 -6.69 19.94
N GLU A 81 5.97 -5.82 20.93
CA GLU A 81 4.65 -5.45 21.42
C GLU A 81 3.76 -4.77 20.36
N SER A 82 4.32 -3.99 19.42
CA SER A 82 3.54 -3.42 18.31
C SER A 82 2.92 -4.50 17.43
N ILE A 83 3.63 -5.61 17.22
CA ILE A 83 3.10 -6.76 16.47
C ILE A 83 2.00 -7.45 17.27
N ARG A 84 2.24 -7.74 18.56
CA ARG A 84 1.29 -8.45 19.43
C ARG A 84 -0.02 -7.69 19.66
N THR A 85 0.04 -6.35 19.63
CA THR A 85 -1.09 -5.48 19.91
C THR A 85 -1.67 -4.90 18.62
N LYS A 86 -1.02 -3.91 18.02
CA LYS A 86 -1.56 -3.14 16.87
C LYS A 86 -1.86 -4.02 15.66
N VAL A 87 -0.89 -4.81 15.20
CA VAL A 87 -1.07 -5.67 14.02
C VAL A 87 -2.14 -6.72 14.30
N LYS A 88 -2.09 -7.36 15.47
CA LYS A 88 -3.09 -8.37 15.87
C LYS A 88 -4.50 -7.79 16.00
N GLN A 89 -4.65 -6.59 16.54
CA GLN A 89 -5.96 -5.93 16.67
C GLN A 89 -6.51 -5.55 15.31
N PHE A 90 -5.69 -4.95 14.44
CA PHE A 90 -6.10 -4.59 13.08
C PHE A 90 -6.46 -5.81 12.25
N ALA A 91 -5.69 -6.89 12.30
CA ALA A 91 -5.98 -8.14 11.59
C ALA A 91 -7.28 -8.83 12.04
N ARG A 92 -7.86 -8.45 13.19
CA ARG A 92 -9.14 -8.98 13.69
C ARG A 92 -10.35 -8.17 13.22
N THR A 93 -10.15 -7.03 12.56
CA THR A 93 -11.25 -6.22 12.03
C THR A 93 -11.65 -6.70 10.63
N ALA A 94 -12.93 -6.57 10.28
CA ALA A 94 -13.37 -6.75 8.90
C ALA A 94 -13.06 -5.49 8.08
N PRO A 95 -12.70 -5.62 6.78
CA PRO A 95 -12.57 -4.47 5.91
C PRO A 95 -13.89 -3.70 5.80
N VAL A 96 -13.79 -2.36 5.85
CA VAL A 96 -14.92 -1.46 5.60
C VAL A 96 -15.12 -1.34 4.08
N PRO A 97 -16.36 -1.44 3.56
CA PRO A 97 -16.65 -1.43 2.11
C PRO A 97 -16.13 -0.24 1.34
#